data_AF-A0AAQ3ESL8-F1
#
_entry.id   AF-A0AAQ3ESL8-F1
#
_cell.length_a   1.000
_cell.length_b   1.000
_cell.length_c   1.000
_cell.angle_alpha   90.00
_cell.angle_beta   90.00
_cell.angle_gamma   90.00
#
_symmetry.space_group_name_H-M   'P 1'
#
loop_
_entity.id
_entity.type
_entity.pdbx_description
1 polymer ?
#
loop_
_entity_poly.entity_id
_entity_poly.type
_entity_poly.pdbx_seq_one_letter_code
_entity_poly.pdbx_strand_id
1 'polypeptide(L)'
;MDISREKVLTFRLPRAVKEKLNNIANKLEIPSMTYIKLSLYTMLNLSPFKFKSDIKLDDIISDIPRDRDDKINLAISEELNNILKAKAKEYSITVNALVLSIVLASLQSYDNVGDNTSTSQEKLKVDLEINVYFNHN
;
A
#
# COMPACT_ATOMS: atom_id res chain seq x y z
N MET A 1 19.53 -3.14 21.45
CA MET A 1 19.03 -3.22 20.06
C MET A 1 17.88 -4.20 20.06
N ASP A 2 16.65 -3.71 20.03
CA ASP A 2 15.47 -4.58 19.94
C ASP A 2 15.41 -5.10 18.50
N ILE A 3 15.67 -6.40 18.34
CA ILE A 3 15.58 -7.07 17.04
C ILE A 3 14.11 -6.94 16.65
N SER A 4 13.79 -6.04 15.71
CA SER A 4 12.42 -5.79 15.26
C SER A 4 11.78 -7.13 14.92
N ARG A 5 10.87 -7.60 15.77
CA ARG A 5 10.18 -8.87 15.58
C ARG A 5 9.26 -8.71 14.37
N GLU A 6 9.62 -9.37 13.28
CA GLU A 6 8.77 -9.43 12.10
C GLU A 6 7.55 -10.30 12.39
N LYS A 7 6.36 -9.78 12.06
CA LYS A 7 5.09 -10.51 12.08
C LYS A 7 4.61 -10.74 10.66
N VAL A 8 4.04 -11.92 10.41
CA VAL A 8 3.40 -12.23 9.13
C VAL A 8 1.92 -11.88 9.22
N LEU A 9 1.53 -10.80 8.54
CA LEU A 9 0.14 -10.45 8.33
C LEU A 9 -0.40 -11.25 7.14
N THR A 10 -1.47 -12.00 7.37
CA THR A 10 -2.13 -12.78 6.33
C THR A 10 -3.46 -12.14 5.95
N PHE A 11 -3.61 -11.73 4.70
CA PHE A 11 -4.87 -11.20 4.18
C PHE A 11 -5.18 -11.80 2.81
N ARG A 12 -6.41 -11.58 2.32
CA ARG A 12 -6.84 -12.09 1.01
C ARG A 12 -7.19 -10.94 0.08
N LEU A 13 -6.78 -11.07 -1.17
CA LEU A 13 -7.07 -10.14 -2.26
C LEU A 13 -8.04 -10.79 -3.27
N PRO A 14 -8.95 -10.02 -3.87
CA PRO A 14 -9.61 -10.44 -5.10
C PRO A 14 -8.56 -10.68 -6.20
N ARG A 15 -8.79 -11.67 -7.06
CA ARG A 15 -7.84 -12.02 -8.14
C ARG A 15 -7.51 -10.84 -9.05
N ALA A 16 -8.52 -10.09 -9.49
CA ALA A 16 -8.35 -8.91 -10.34
C ALA A 16 -7.47 -7.83 -9.66
N VAL A 17 -7.59 -7.66 -8.35
CA VAL A 17 -6.77 -6.71 -7.57
C VAL A 17 -5.32 -7.19 -7.51
N LYS A 18 -5.09 -8.49 -7.32
CA LYS A 18 -3.75 -9.07 -7.33
C LYS A 18 -3.08 -8.94 -8.70
N GLU A 19 -3.81 -9.21 -9.78
CA GLU A 19 -3.30 -9.04 -11.15
C GLU A 19 -2.93 -7.57 -11.42
N LYS A 20 -3.80 -6.64 -11.05
CA LYS A 20 -3.52 -5.20 -11.16
C LYS A 20 -2.31 -4.77 -10.33
N LEU A 21 -2.22 -5.22 -9.08
CA LEU A 21 -1.07 -4.98 -8.20
C LEU A 21 0.23 -5.45 -8.87
N ASN A 22 0.25 -6.68 -9.39
CA ASN A 22 1.44 -7.23 -10.05
C ASN A 22 1.82 -6.40 -11.28
N ASN A 23 0.85 -5.98 -12.08
CA ASN A 23 1.10 -5.16 -13.27
C ASN A 23 1.73 -3.81 -12.92
N ILE A 24 1.20 -3.12 -11.90
CA ILE A 24 1.74 -1.84 -11.45
C ILE A 24 3.12 -2.03 -10.82
N ALA A 25 3.30 -3.03 -9.96
CA ALA A 25 4.58 -3.34 -9.35
C ALA A 25 5.66 -3.64 -10.41
N ASN A 26 5.31 -4.40 -11.46
CA ASN A 26 6.19 -4.67 -12.59
C ASN A 26 6.56 -3.39 -13.37
N LYS A 27 5.58 -2.49 -13.64
CA LYS A 27 5.85 -1.20 -14.29
C LYS A 27 6.79 -0.31 -13.48
N LEU A 28 6.74 -0.42 -12.16
CA LEU A 28 7.60 0.30 -11.21
C LEU A 28 8.90 -0.44 -10.90
N GLU A 29 9.12 -1.60 -11.51
CA GLU A 29 10.30 -2.46 -11.30
C GLU A 29 10.54 -2.83 -9.83
N ILE A 30 9.47 -2.99 -9.05
CA ILE A 30 9.52 -3.40 -7.64
C ILE A 30 8.67 -4.65 -7.38
N PRO A 31 8.98 -5.43 -6.33
CA PRO A 31 8.13 -6.53 -5.91
C PRO A 31 6.75 -6.05 -5.44
N SER A 32 5.69 -6.82 -5.73
CA SER A 32 4.32 -6.53 -5.28
C SER A 32 4.21 -6.34 -3.77
N MET A 33 5.01 -7.09 -2.99
CA MET A 33 5.06 -6.94 -1.52
C MET A 33 5.67 -5.61 -1.09
N THR A 34 6.66 -5.12 -1.82
CA THR A 34 7.26 -3.80 -1.60
C THR A 34 6.24 -2.70 -1.88
N TYR A 35 5.49 -2.83 -2.99
CA TYR A 35 4.40 -1.89 -3.30
C TYR A 35 3.33 -1.86 -2.20
N ILE A 36 2.91 -3.04 -1.69
CA ILE A 36 1.96 -3.11 -0.56
C ILE A 36 2.53 -2.40 0.67
N LYS A 37 3.79 -2.66 1.04
CA LYS A 37 4.42 -1.99 2.19
C LYS A 37 4.44 -0.49 2.02
N LEU A 38 4.91 0.02 0.88
CA LEU A 38 4.93 1.45 0.58
C LEU A 38 3.52 2.05 0.69
N SER A 39 2.51 1.36 0.15
CA SER A 39 1.10 1.75 0.27
C SER A 39 0.67 1.91 1.73
N LEU A 40 1.01 0.95 2.59
CA LEU A 40 0.73 1.01 4.03
C LEU A 40 1.44 2.19 4.71
N TYR A 41 2.75 2.34 4.51
CA TYR A 41 3.50 3.42 5.14
C TYR A 41 3.00 4.80 4.73
N THR A 42 2.71 4.99 3.45
CA THR A 42 2.23 6.28 2.96
C THR A 42 0.81 6.61 3.43
N MET A 43 -0.14 5.66 3.32
CA MET A 43 -1.52 5.92 3.73
C MET A 43 -1.68 6.09 5.25
N LEU A 44 -0.77 5.50 6.03
CA LEU A 44 -0.73 5.70 7.49
C LEU A 44 0.05 6.96 7.91
N ASN A 45 0.50 7.79 6.95
CA ASN A 45 1.37 8.95 7.20
C ASN A 45 2.65 8.61 7.98
N LEU A 46 3.15 7.38 7.85
CA LEU A 46 4.40 6.91 8.45
C LEU A 46 5.58 7.08 7.50
N SER A 47 5.30 7.37 6.23
CA SER A 47 6.31 7.66 5.22
C SER A 47 6.54 9.17 5.11
N PRO A 48 7.78 9.63 4.89
CA PRO A 48 8.02 11.00 4.43
C PRO A 48 7.41 11.24 3.03
N PHE A 49 7.15 10.17 2.26
CA PHE A 49 6.49 10.21 0.98
C PHE A 49 4.97 10.30 1.17
N LYS A 50 4.30 11.17 0.43
CA LYS A 50 2.84 11.33 0.46
C LYS A 50 2.23 10.95 -0.89
N PHE A 51 1.17 10.14 -0.88
CA PHE A 51 0.32 10.01 -2.07
C PHE A 51 -0.45 11.32 -2.22
N LYS A 52 -0.30 12.01 -3.35
CA LYS A 52 -1.28 13.00 -3.78
C LYS A 52 -2.51 12.24 -4.26
N SER A 53 -3.38 11.92 -3.31
CA SER A 53 -4.64 11.27 -3.60
C SER A 53 -5.73 11.99 -2.83
N ASP A 54 -6.78 12.42 -3.54
CA ASP A 54 -8.00 12.93 -2.93
C ASP A 54 -8.89 11.78 -2.39
N ILE A 55 -8.46 10.52 -2.58
CA ILE A 55 -9.16 9.33 -2.12
C ILE A 55 -9.03 9.23 -0.60
N LYS A 56 -10.16 9.35 0.10
CA LYS A 56 -10.21 9.11 1.55
C LYS A 56 -10.38 7.63 1.81
N LEU A 57 -9.75 7.14 2.87
CA LEU A 57 -9.86 5.73 3.25
C LEU A 57 -11.30 5.33 3.56
N ASP A 58 -12.09 6.26 4.11
CA ASP A 58 -13.52 6.09 4.40
C ASP A 58 -14.34 5.74 3.15
N ASP A 59 -14.02 6.34 2.01
CA ASP A 59 -14.72 6.11 0.75
C ASP A 59 -14.51 4.65 0.29
N ILE A 60 -13.30 4.11 0.51
CA ILE A 60 -12.92 2.74 0.12
C ILE A 60 -13.46 1.69 1.09
N ILE A 61 -13.54 2.01 2.39
CA ILE A 61 -14.02 1.08 3.41
C ILE A 61 -15.47 0.65 3.11
N SER A 62 -16.25 1.54 2.51
CA SER A 62 -17.63 1.23 2.09
C SER A 62 -17.72 0.23 0.93
N ASP A 63 -16.67 0.13 0.11
CA ASP A 63 -16.63 -0.64 -1.14
C ASP A 63 -15.64 -1.81 -1.10
N ILE A 64 -15.42 -2.37 0.10
CA ILE A 64 -14.50 -3.50 0.24
C ILE A 64 -15.08 -4.73 -0.47
N PRO A 65 -14.38 -5.30 -1.48
CA PRO A 65 -14.87 -6.45 -2.22
C PRO A 65 -15.02 -7.68 -1.30
N ARG A 66 -16.11 -8.41 -1.53
CA ARG A 66 -16.48 -9.62 -0.78
C ARG A 66 -15.71 -10.84 -1.30
N ASP A 67 -15.42 -10.90 -2.59
CA ASP A 67 -14.66 -11.99 -3.20
C ASP A 67 -13.17 -11.83 -2.93
N ARG A 68 -12.57 -12.82 -2.25
CA ARG A 68 -11.18 -12.77 -1.82
C ARG A 68 -10.54 -14.15 -1.92
N ASP A 69 -10.06 -14.46 -3.11
CA ASP A 69 -9.61 -15.81 -3.45
C ASP A 69 -8.11 -16.02 -3.17
N ASP A 70 -7.30 -14.96 -3.29
CA ASP A 70 -5.86 -15.06 -3.25
C ASP A 70 -5.28 -14.69 -1.87
N LYS A 71 -4.61 -15.64 -1.22
CA LYS A 71 -3.93 -15.42 0.05
C LYS A 71 -2.59 -14.71 -0.16
N ILE A 72 -2.34 -13.67 0.64
CA ILE A 72 -1.08 -12.92 0.69
C ILE A 72 -0.53 -12.98 2.11
N ASN A 73 0.76 -13.29 2.23
CA ASN A 73 1.51 -13.26 3.47
C ASN A 73 2.50 -12.09 3.41
N LEU A 74 2.31 -11.09 4.26
CA LEU A 74 3.10 -9.88 4.30
C LEU A 74 3.89 -9.82 5.61
N ALA A 75 5.21 -9.87 5.52
CA ALA A 75 6.09 -9.63 6.68
C ALA A 75 6.11 -8.13 7.01
N ILE A 76 5.69 -7.75 8.22
CA ILE A 76 5.65 -6.38 8.73
C ILE A 76 6.29 -6.28 10.11
N SER A 77 6.80 -5.11 10.49
CA SER A 77 7.30 -4.89 11.85
C SER A 77 6.16 -4.97 12.88
N GLU A 78 6.51 -5.32 14.11
CA GLU A 78 5.56 -5.30 15.23
C GLU A 78 4.94 -3.90 15.45
N GLU A 79 5.74 -2.84 15.26
CA GLU A 79 5.27 -1.46 15.31
C GLU A 79 4.18 -1.19 14.27
N LEU A 80 4.44 -1.50 12.99
CA LEU A 80 3.45 -1.32 11.92
C LEU A 80 2.19 -2.14 12.19
N ASN A 81 2.34 -3.36 12.68
CA ASN A 81 1.21 -4.19 13.08
C ASN A 81 0.37 -3.57 14.22
N ASN A 82 1.00 -2.89 15.18
CA ASN A 82 0.29 -2.22 16.27
C ASN A 82 -0.45 -0.97 15.77
N ILE A 83 0.16 -0.19 14.88
CA ILE A 83 -0.49 0.97 14.25
C ILE A 83 -1.70 0.52 13.43
N LEU A 84 -1.55 -0.54 12.64
CA LEU A 84 -2.66 -1.13 11.87
C LEU A 84 -3.82 -1.57 12.77
N LYS A 85 -3.53 -2.17 13.94
CA LYS A 85 -4.56 -2.54 14.92
C LYS A 85 -5.28 -1.34 15.51
N ALA A 86 -4.53 -0.28 15.86
CA ALA A 86 -5.12 0.96 16.38
C ALA A 86 -6.06 1.60 15.35
N LYS A 87 -5.59 1.74 14.11
CA LYS A 87 -6.38 2.31 13.01
C LYS A 87 -7.59 1.46 12.66
N ALA A 88 -7.44 0.13 12.61
CA ALA A 88 -8.57 -0.76 12.34
C ALA A 88 -9.67 -0.62 13.41
N LYS A 89 -9.28 -0.40 14.68
CA LYS A 89 -10.21 -0.12 15.78
C LYS A 89 -10.92 1.23 15.62
N GLU A 90 -10.20 2.28 15.20
CA GLU A 90 -10.80 3.61 14.93
C GLU A 90 -11.93 3.51 13.89
N TYR A 91 -11.70 2.75 12.81
CA TYR A 91 -12.68 2.55 11.74
C TYR A 91 -13.69 1.41 12.00
N SER A 92 -13.60 0.74 13.15
CA SER A 92 -14.45 -0.42 13.49
C SER A 92 -14.41 -1.56 12.44
N ILE A 93 -13.24 -1.79 11.84
CA ILE A 93 -13.00 -2.87 10.85
C ILE A 93 -11.88 -3.81 11.30
N THR A 94 -11.69 -4.91 10.59
CA THR A 94 -10.54 -5.82 10.84
C THR A 94 -9.25 -5.26 10.24
N VAL A 95 -8.10 -5.63 10.79
CA VAL A 95 -6.78 -5.28 10.21
C VAL A 95 -6.67 -5.72 8.75
N ASN A 96 -7.19 -6.90 8.42
CA ASN A 96 -7.19 -7.39 7.04
C ASN A 96 -8.07 -6.55 6.10
N ALA A 97 -9.22 -6.07 6.59
CA ALA A 97 -10.07 -5.16 5.84
C ALA A 97 -9.38 -3.81 5.63
N LEU A 98 -8.76 -3.26 6.67
CA LEU A 98 -7.98 -2.02 6.59
C LEU A 98 -6.85 -2.12 5.55
N VAL A 99 -6.06 -3.19 5.61
CA VAL A 99 -4.95 -3.41 4.67
C VAL A 99 -5.45 -3.56 3.24
N LEU A 100 -6.56 -4.27 3.03
CA LEU A 100 -7.19 -4.37 1.72
C LEU A 100 -7.66 -2.98 1.22
N SER A 101 -8.32 -2.18 2.06
CA SER A 101 -8.74 -0.82 1.71
C SER A 101 -7.55 0.06 1.33
N ILE A 102 -6.45 0.00 2.07
CA ILE A 102 -5.23 0.76 1.74
C ILE A 102 -4.67 0.34 0.38
N VAL A 103 -4.61 -0.97 0.09
CA VAL A 103 -4.12 -1.47 -1.20
C VAL A 103 -5.05 -1.03 -2.34
N LEU A 104 -6.37 -1.08 -2.15
CA LEU A 104 -7.31 -0.60 -3.17
C LEU A 104 -7.16 0.90 -3.43
N ALA A 105 -7.03 1.70 -2.36
CA ALA A 105 -6.85 3.14 -2.46
C ALA A 105 -5.57 3.51 -3.21
N SER A 106 -4.46 2.81 -2.95
CA SER A 106 -3.20 3.08 -3.65
C SER A 106 -3.27 2.69 -5.13
N LEU A 107 -3.91 1.56 -5.45
CA LEU A 107 -4.11 1.12 -6.84
C LEU A 107 -5.06 2.05 -7.62
N GLN A 108 -6.07 2.63 -6.97
CA GLN A 108 -6.95 3.63 -7.59
C GLN A 108 -6.22 4.97 -7.78
N SER A 109 -5.42 5.38 -6.80
CA SER A 109 -4.59 6.60 -6.91
C SER A 109 -3.62 6.51 -8.09
N TYR A 110 -3.01 5.35 -8.32
CA TYR A 110 -2.14 5.14 -9.48
C TYR A 110 -2.88 5.30 -10.82
N ASP A 111 -4.10 4.76 -10.95
CA ASP A 111 -4.90 4.88 -12.17
C ASP A 111 -5.32 6.33 -12.43
N ASN A 112 -5.72 7.07 -11.39
CA ASN A 112 -6.13 8.47 -11.50
C ASN A 112 -4.97 9.38 -11.92
N VAL A 113 -3.72 9.00 -11.63
CA VAL A 113 -2.53 9.69 -12.16
C VAL A 113 -2.30 9.32 -13.64
N GLY A 114 -2.62 8.08 -14.03
CA GLY A 114 -2.45 7.55 -15.39
C GLY A 114 -3.37 8.17 -16.45
N ASP A 115 -4.61 8.53 -16.11
CA ASP A 115 -5.56 9.13 -17.06
C ASP A 115 -5.25 10.60 -17.41
N ASN A 116 -4.33 11.23 -16.67
CA ASN A 116 -4.12 12.67 -16.75
C ASN A 116 -2.85 13.12 -17.45
N THR A 117 -2.08 12.28 -18.18
CA THR A 117 -0.99 12.82 -19.04
C THR A 117 -0.28 11.81 -19.94
N SER A 118 -0.21 12.12 -21.25
CA SER A 118 0.87 11.73 -22.18
C SER A 118 2.26 12.28 -21.78
N THR A 119 2.47 12.51 -20.49
CA THR A 119 3.62 13.19 -19.84
C THR A 119 3.80 12.71 -18.39
N SER A 120 3.17 11.59 -18.00
CA SER A 120 3.17 11.09 -16.61
C SER A 120 4.28 10.09 -16.29
N GLN A 121 4.94 9.53 -17.31
CA GLN A 121 6.06 8.61 -17.11
C GLN A 121 7.28 9.30 -16.47
N GLU A 122 7.51 10.58 -16.74
CA GLU A 122 8.55 11.37 -16.08
C GLU A 122 8.13 11.85 -14.68
N LYS A 123 6.84 12.12 -14.45
CA LYS A 123 6.36 12.61 -13.14
C LYS A 123 6.32 11.55 -12.05
N LEU A 124 6.06 10.28 -12.38
CA LEU A 124 6.21 9.19 -11.41
C LEU A 124 7.69 8.90 -11.09
N LYS A 125 8.61 9.15 -12.03
CA LYS A 125 10.06 9.12 -11.73
C LYS A 125 10.49 10.24 -10.79
N VAL A 126 9.79 11.38 -10.81
CA VAL A 126 10.10 12.55 -9.98
C VAL A 126 9.43 12.49 -8.60
N ASP A 127 8.21 11.96 -8.47
CA ASP A 127 7.56 11.77 -7.14
C ASP A 127 7.97 10.45 -6.45
N LEU A 128 8.53 9.47 -7.18
CA LEU A 128 9.45 8.45 -6.65
C LEU A 128 10.90 8.80 -7.06
N GLU A 129 11.37 10.02 -6.77
CA GLU A 129 12.82 10.22 -6.64
C GLU A 129 13.29 9.47 -5.38
N ILE A 130 13.53 8.18 -5.55
CA ILE A 130 14.38 7.40 -4.65
C ILE A 130 15.77 7.98 -4.86
N ASN A 131 16.10 9.04 -4.13
CA ASN A 131 17.49 9.33 -3.83
C ASN A 131 17.95 8.14 -2.97
N VAL A 132 18.49 7.11 -3.64
CA VAL A 132 19.18 5.99 -3.03
C VAL A 132 20.45 6.57 -2.39
N TYR A 133 20.30 7.21 -1.23
CA TYR A 133 21.38 7.40 -0.29
C TYR A 133 21.28 6.29 0.76
N PHE A 134 21.56 5.08 0.30
CA PHE A 134 22.32 4.15 1.14
C PHE A 134 23.75 4.68 1.17
N ASN A 135 24.14 5.39 2.23
CA ASN A 135 25.47 5.22 2.82
C ASN A 135 25.69 6.04 4.11
N HIS A 136 26.10 5.29 5.13
CA HIS A 136 27.17 5.57 6.09
C HIS A 136 27.34 6.99 6.65
N ASN A 137 26.90 7.19 7.90
CA ASN A 137 27.79 7.17 9.08
C ASN A 137 26.98 7.22 10.39
#